data_AF-A0A837B5I3-F1
#
_entry.id   AF-A0A837B5I3-F1
#
_cell.length_a   1.000
_cell.length_b   1.000
_cell.length_c   1.000
_cell.angle_alpha   90.00
_cell.angle_beta   90.00
_cell.angle_gamma   90.00
#
_symmetry.space_group_name_H-M   'P 1'
#
loop_
_entity.id
_entity.type
_entity.pdbx_description
1 polymer ?
#
loop_
_entity_poly.entity_id
_entity_poly.type
_entity_poly.pdbx_seq_one_letter_code
_entity_poly.pdbx_strand_id
1 'polypeptide(L)'
;MNTASPPLRTLLLSALLATSPFQLHAANDLLEQRGLVDNPEPAGSPAAGRLIVKYKSNIGSNALRESILSSAARRANVLPVSSNAGRGAPMAARVLRTTGTGASVLRLTRAMSAAEQTKLLTELRADPAVEYAQFDRMLQPVLDLVGSAALPVTARATAQDTNPAVPNDKLYAQYQWHMQDSAGGIRAPKAWETSTGSGVVVAVIDTGIL
;
A
#
# COMPACT_ATOMS: atom_id res chain seq x y z
N MET A 1 -79.68 57.41 -3.25
CA MET A 1 -79.97 56.01 -2.87
C MET A 1 -78.63 55.28 -2.83
N ASN A 2 -78.20 54.92 -1.60
CA ASN A 2 -77.22 53.90 -1.13
C ASN A 2 -75.81 53.87 -1.79
N THR A 3 -74.72 54.37 -1.19
CA THR A 3 -73.82 53.87 -0.09
C THR A 3 -72.89 52.67 -0.41
N ALA A 4 -71.57 52.92 -0.22
CA ALA A 4 -70.47 52.04 0.26
C ALA A 4 -69.37 51.52 -0.73
N SER A 5 -68.11 51.94 -0.47
CA SER A 5 -66.79 51.33 -0.87
C SER A 5 -66.49 50.04 -0.05
N PRO A 6 -65.46 49.15 -0.28
CA PRO A 6 -63.99 49.43 -0.34
C PRO A 6 -63.16 48.41 -1.23
N PRO A 7 -61.89 48.00 -0.94
CA PRO A 7 -60.61 48.66 -1.32
C PRO A 7 -59.58 47.78 -2.08
N LEU A 8 -58.45 48.42 -2.46
CA LEU A 8 -57.19 47.89 -3.01
C LEU A 8 -56.68 46.60 -2.32
N ARG A 9 -56.22 45.62 -3.12
CA ARG A 9 -55.48 44.43 -2.65
C ARG A 9 -54.09 44.35 -3.28
N THR A 10 -53.09 44.37 -2.40
CA THR A 10 -51.65 44.16 -2.61
C THR A 10 -51.38 42.74 -3.11
N LEU A 11 -50.64 42.60 -4.22
CA LEU A 11 -50.13 41.32 -4.73
C LEU A 11 -48.71 41.09 -4.17
N LEU A 12 -48.58 40.13 -3.25
CA LEU A 12 -47.32 39.56 -2.79
C LEU A 12 -46.87 38.49 -3.81
N LEU A 13 -45.71 38.69 -4.44
CA LEU A 13 -45.08 37.71 -5.33
C LEU A 13 -44.03 36.93 -4.54
N SER A 14 -44.35 35.69 -4.19
CA SER A 14 -43.46 34.76 -3.48
C SER A 14 -42.46 34.13 -4.46
N ALA A 15 -41.16 34.31 -4.21
CA ALA A 15 -40.09 33.62 -4.95
C ALA A 15 -39.90 32.19 -4.41
N LEU A 16 -40.17 31.18 -5.24
CA LEU A 16 -39.93 29.76 -4.92
C LEU A 16 -38.50 29.40 -5.34
N LEU A 17 -37.59 29.25 -4.37
CA LEU A 17 -36.27 28.63 -4.61
C LEU A 17 -36.49 27.13 -4.86
N ALA A 18 -36.35 26.70 -6.11
CA ALA A 18 -36.30 25.29 -6.46
C ALA A 18 -34.93 24.72 -6.09
N THR A 19 -34.80 24.11 -4.91
CA THR A 19 -33.67 23.25 -4.57
C THR A 19 -33.89 21.88 -5.20
N SER A 20 -33.25 21.60 -6.34
CA SER A 20 -33.23 20.26 -6.93
C SER A 20 -32.31 19.35 -6.11
N PRO A 21 -32.77 18.20 -5.59
CA PRO A 21 -31.88 17.25 -4.93
C PRO A 21 -30.98 16.56 -5.96
N PHE A 22 -29.67 16.59 -5.72
CA PHE A 22 -28.71 15.73 -6.43
C PHE A 22 -29.03 14.28 -6.10
N GLN A 23 -29.55 13.52 -7.07
CA GLN A 23 -29.64 12.07 -6.94
C GLN A 23 -28.27 11.45 -7.22
N LEU A 24 -27.55 11.11 -6.15
CA LEU A 24 -26.45 10.15 -6.21
C LEU A 24 -27.02 8.79 -6.63
N HIS A 25 -26.87 8.44 -7.90
CA HIS A 25 -26.99 7.04 -8.32
C HIS A 25 -25.71 6.31 -7.88
N ALA A 26 -25.66 5.90 -6.62
CA ALA A 26 -24.71 4.87 -6.20
C ALA A 26 -25.22 3.55 -6.81
N ALA A 27 -24.46 2.98 -7.74
CA ALA A 27 -24.68 1.61 -8.16
C ALA A 27 -24.52 0.72 -6.92
N ASN A 28 -25.62 0.09 -6.48
CA ASN A 28 -25.64 -0.83 -5.33
C ASN A 28 -25.18 -2.25 -5.70
N ASP A 29 -24.65 -2.45 -6.91
CA ASP A 29 -24.06 -3.73 -7.26
C ASP A 29 -22.75 -3.87 -6.50
N LEU A 30 -22.73 -4.86 -5.60
CA LEU A 30 -21.49 -5.33 -4.98
C LEU A 30 -20.55 -5.70 -6.12
N LEU A 31 -19.41 -5.03 -6.20
CA LEU A 31 -18.33 -5.42 -7.11
C LEU A 31 -17.93 -6.85 -6.75
N GLU A 32 -18.40 -7.82 -7.53
CA GLU A 32 -17.96 -9.21 -7.45
C GLU A 32 -16.45 -9.23 -7.73
N GLN A 33 -15.65 -9.43 -6.69
CA GLN A 33 -14.21 -9.62 -6.78
C GLN A 33 -13.93 -10.97 -7.46
N ARG A 34 -14.07 -11.02 -8.79
CA ARG A 34 -13.69 -12.19 -9.58
C ARG A 34 -12.17 -12.27 -9.66
N GLY A 35 -11.58 -13.26 -8.99
CA GLY A 35 -10.23 -13.74 -9.30
C GLY A 35 -9.16 -13.56 -8.24
N LEU A 36 -9.46 -12.98 -7.07
CA LEU A 36 -8.54 -13.05 -5.94
C LEU A 36 -8.97 -14.22 -5.05
N VAL A 37 -8.46 -15.40 -5.37
CA VAL A 37 -8.38 -16.48 -4.38
C VAL A 37 -7.64 -15.94 -3.16
N ASP A 38 -8.13 -16.24 -1.96
CA ASP A 38 -7.39 -16.06 -0.71
C ASP A 38 -6.14 -16.94 -0.78
N ASN A 39 -5.10 -16.44 -1.44
CA ASN A 39 -3.82 -17.10 -1.43
C ASN A 39 -3.33 -17.02 0.01
N PRO A 40 -3.03 -18.18 0.65
CA PRO A 40 -2.46 -18.16 1.98
C PRO A 40 -1.20 -17.29 1.93
N GLU A 41 -0.98 -16.48 2.98
CA GLU A 41 0.23 -15.68 3.13
C GLU A 41 1.41 -16.59 2.79
N PRO A 42 2.18 -16.28 1.72
CA PRO A 42 3.27 -17.16 1.31
C PRO A 42 4.17 -17.34 2.51
N ALA A 43 4.35 -18.60 2.93
CA ALA A 43 5.23 -18.96 4.04
C ALA A 43 6.58 -18.31 3.74
N GLY A 44 6.90 -17.24 4.48
CA GLY A 44 8.00 -16.36 4.13
C GLY A 44 9.24 -17.21 3.86
N SER A 45 9.86 -17.03 2.69
CA SER A 45 11.10 -17.73 2.36
C SER A 45 12.04 -17.60 3.55
N PRO A 46 12.76 -18.66 3.94
CA PRO A 46 13.67 -18.60 5.08
C PRO A 46 14.56 -17.38 4.89
N ALA A 47 14.30 -16.35 5.70
CA ALA A 47 14.90 -15.05 5.53
C ALA A 47 16.40 -15.25 5.45
N ALA A 48 17.04 -14.65 4.46
CA ALA A 48 18.49 -14.65 4.34
C ALA A 48 19.08 -13.89 5.54
N GLY A 49 19.09 -14.52 6.71
CA GLY A 49 19.72 -14.12 7.97
C GLY A 49 19.72 -12.63 8.32
N ARG A 50 18.69 -11.83 7.99
CA ARG A 50 18.67 -10.39 8.29
C ARG A 50 17.58 -10.06 9.29
N LEU A 51 17.95 -9.26 10.28
CA LEU A 51 17.10 -8.79 11.36
C LEU A 51 17.08 -7.27 11.34
N ILE A 52 15.90 -6.67 11.46
CA ILE A 52 15.72 -5.23 11.59
C ILE A 52 15.32 -4.95 13.03
N VAL A 53 16.13 -4.16 13.73
CA VAL A 53 15.88 -3.79 15.14
C VAL A 53 15.95 -2.28 15.28
N LYS A 54 14.86 -1.68 15.75
CA LYS A 54 14.85 -0.30 16.23
C LYS A 54 15.10 -0.33 17.73
N TYR A 55 16.14 0.39 18.14
CA TYR A 55 16.47 0.57 19.53
C TYR A 55 16.00 1.94 20.01
N LYS A 56 15.79 2.06 21.32
CA LYS A 56 15.53 3.33 21.97
C LYS A 56 16.75 4.26 21.87
N SER A 57 16.53 5.57 22.02
CA SER A 57 17.52 6.62 21.73
C SER A 57 18.81 6.54 22.53
N ASN A 58 18.81 5.87 23.69
CA ASN A 58 20.00 5.66 24.51
C ASN A 58 20.98 4.61 23.95
N ILE A 59 20.64 3.91 22.87
CA ILE A 59 21.46 2.84 22.26
C ILE A 59 22.16 3.33 20.98
N GLY A 60 23.29 4.02 21.17
CA GLY A 60 24.06 4.60 20.07
C GLY A 60 25.13 3.68 19.45
N SER A 61 25.72 2.78 20.22
CA SER A 61 26.90 1.99 19.81
C SER A 61 26.54 0.64 19.17
N ASN A 62 27.23 0.28 18.07
CA ASN A 62 27.09 -1.03 17.44
C ASN A 62 27.44 -2.18 18.39
N ALA A 63 28.48 -2.03 19.23
CA ALA A 63 28.85 -3.04 20.21
C ALA A 63 27.72 -3.31 21.23
N LEU A 64 26.99 -2.27 21.62
CA LEU A 64 25.85 -2.41 22.53
C LEU A 64 24.67 -3.10 21.84
N ARG A 65 24.40 -2.78 20.58
CA ARG A 65 23.35 -3.43 19.76
C ARG A 65 23.63 -4.93 19.59
N GLU A 66 24.88 -5.28 19.29
CA GLU A 66 25.33 -6.67 19.17
C GLU A 66 25.26 -7.41 20.53
N SER A 67 25.62 -6.75 21.62
CA SER A 67 25.49 -7.29 22.97
C SER A 67 24.03 -7.61 23.32
N ILE A 68 23.09 -6.69 23.07
CA ILE A 68 21.65 -6.89 23.30
C ILE A 68 21.15 -8.10 22.51
N LEU A 69 21.52 -8.20 21.23
CA LEU A 69 21.15 -9.34 20.39
C LEU A 69 21.73 -10.66 20.94
N SER A 70 22.99 -10.66 21.37
CA SER A 70 23.62 -11.83 21.97
C SER A 70 22.91 -12.28 23.26
N SER A 71 22.46 -11.34 24.09
CA SER A 71 21.72 -11.61 25.32
C SER A 71 20.34 -12.19 25.03
N ALA A 72 19.60 -11.59 24.09
CA ALA A 72 18.31 -12.13 23.65
C ALA A 72 18.45 -13.54 23.06
N ALA A 73 19.50 -13.81 22.29
CA ALA A 73 19.76 -15.13 21.75
C ALA A 73 20.09 -16.19 22.81
N ARG A 74 20.78 -15.81 23.90
CA ARG A 74 20.99 -16.69 25.06
C ARG A 74 19.66 -17.03 25.73
N ARG A 75 18.83 -16.01 25.99
CA ARG A 75 17.49 -16.21 26.60
C ARG A 75 16.59 -17.09 25.73
N ALA A 76 16.66 -16.92 24.42
CA ALA A 76 15.88 -17.70 23.46
C ALA A 76 16.39 -19.14 23.27
N ASN A 77 17.55 -19.48 23.86
CA ASN A 77 18.24 -20.75 23.67
C ASN A 77 18.47 -21.08 22.17
N VAL A 78 18.83 -20.06 21.37
CA VAL A 78 19.09 -20.19 19.93
C VAL A 78 20.60 -20.14 19.61
N LEU A 79 21.44 -20.30 20.63
CA LEU A 79 22.89 -20.37 20.48
C LEU A 79 23.35 -21.83 20.53
N PRO A 80 24.33 -22.23 19.70
CA PRO A 80 24.94 -23.54 19.83
C PRO A 80 25.60 -23.65 21.20
N VAL A 81 25.38 -24.78 21.87
CA VAL A 81 26.07 -25.13 23.10
C VAL A 81 27.54 -25.35 22.73
N SER A 82 28.41 -24.44 23.15
CA SER A 82 29.86 -24.66 23.00
C SER A 82 30.27 -25.74 24.00
N SER A 83 31.11 -26.68 23.55
CA SER A 83 31.72 -27.72 24.40
C SER A 83 32.60 -27.14 25.53
N ASN A 84 32.92 -25.85 25.51
CA ASN A 84 33.48 -25.15 26.65
C ASN A 84 32.37 -24.75 27.62
N ALA A 85 32.11 -25.65 28.58
CA ALA A 85 31.15 -25.49 29.67
C ALA A 85 31.31 -24.13 30.37
N GLY A 86 30.34 -23.23 30.13
CA GLY A 86 30.20 -21.98 30.89
C GLY A 86 29.93 -20.73 30.05
N ARG A 87 30.19 -20.72 28.73
CA ARG A 87 29.89 -19.57 27.86
C ARG A 87 29.30 -20.04 26.53
N GLY A 88 27.99 -19.84 26.35
CA GLY A 88 27.37 -19.98 25.03
C GLY A 88 28.11 -19.08 24.01
N ALA A 89 28.42 -19.64 22.84
CA ALA A 89 29.08 -18.88 21.77
C ALA A 89 28.25 -17.62 21.46
N PRO A 90 28.85 -16.44 21.27
CA PRO A 90 28.08 -15.25 20.92
C PRO A 90 27.32 -15.51 19.61
N MET A 91 26.11 -14.94 19.48
CA MET A 91 25.51 -14.86 18.16
C MET A 91 26.41 -13.99 17.30
N ALA A 92 27.05 -14.60 16.31
CA ALA A 92 27.80 -13.87 15.32
C ALA A 92 26.79 -13.09 14.47
N ALA A 93 26.57 -11.84 14.85
CA ALA A 93 25.72 -10.90 14.18
C ALA A 93 26.51 -9.62 13.94
N ARG A 94 26.34 -9.02 12.76
CA ARG A 94 27.03 -7.80 12.37
C ARG A 94 26.03 -6.76 11.94
N VAL A 95 26.15 -5.55 12.46
CA VAL A 95 25.37 -4.40 11.97
C VAL A 95 25.84 -4.07 10.55
N LEU A 96 24.92 -4.10 9.57
CA LEU A 96 25.19 -3.75 8.18
C LEU A 96 25.04 -2.25 7.94
N ARG A 97 23.91 -1.69 8.37
CA ARG A 97 23.53 -0.29 8.14
C ARG A 97 22.40 0.14 9.07
N THR A 98 22.16 1.44 9.09
CA THR A 98 20.98 2.06 9.71
C THR A 98 20.03 2.54 8.61
N THR A 99 18.72 2.31 8.78
CA THR A 99 17.67 2.75 7.85
C THR A 99 17.40 4.25 8.02
N GLY A 100 16.72 4.88 7.06
CA GLY A 100 16.29 6.29 7.19
C GLY A 100 15.34 6.53 8.37
N THR A 101 14.62 5.49 8.81
CA THR A 101 13.79 5.50 10.03
C THR A 101 14.59 5.25 11.31
N GLY A 102 15.91 5.09 11.23
CA GLY A 102 16.81 4.90 12.36
C GLY A 102 16.81 3.50 12.97
N ALA A 103 16.33 2.48 12.26
CA ALA A 103 16.46 1.08 12.66
C ALA A 103 17.79 0.49 12.18
N SER A 104 18.33 -0.49 12.90
CA SER A 104 19.57 -1.18 12.51
C SER A 104 19.24 -2.47 11.76
N VAL A 105 19.89 -2.68 10.63
CA VAL A 105 19.85 -3.94 9.88
C VAL A 105 21.05 -4.78 10.30
N LEU A 106 20.80 -5.90 10.97
CA LEU A 106 21.81 -6.84 11.43
C LEU A 106 21.79 -8.10 10.55
N ARG A 107 22.98 -8.56 10.15
CA ARG A 107 23.16 -9.86 9.48
C ARG A 107 23.58 -10.90 10.49
N LEU A 108 22.82 -11.97 10.58
CA LEU A 108 23.09 -13.18 11.34
C LEU A 108 23.98 -14.11 10.50
N THR A 109 24.97 -14.73 11.12
CA THR A 109 25.94 -15.59 10.42
C THR A 109 25.36 -16.98 10.10
N ARG A 110 24.30 -17.39 10.80
CA ARG A 110 23.65 -18.69 10.59
C ARG A 110 22.22 -18.54 10.08
N ALA A 111 21.79 -19.51 9.29
CA ALA A 111 20.38 -19.72 9.02
C ALA A 111 19.65 -20.15 10.31
N MET A 112 18.40 -19.69 10.47
CA MET A 112 17.53 -20.03 11.60
C MET A 112 16.22 -20.57 11.08
N SER A 113 15.70 -21.62 11.72
CA SER A 113 14.35 -22.13 11.46
C SER A 113 13.29 -21.12 11.89
N ALA A 114 12.07 -21.23 11.36
CA ALA A 114 10.95 -20.36 11.75
C ALA A 114 10.69 -20.39 13.27
N ALA A 115 10.81 -21.57 13.90
CA ALA A 115 10.64 -21.71 15.35
C ALA A 115 11.72 -20.95 16.15
N GLU A 116 12.99 -21.04 15.73
CA GLU A 116 14.08 -20.30 16.37
C GLU A 116 13.94 -18.79 16.15
N GLN A 117 13.51 -18.36 14.95
CA GLN A 117 13.23 -16.96 14.65
C GLN A 117 12.17 -16.39 15.59
N THR A 118 11.05 -17.11 15.78
CA THR A 118 9.99 -16.70 16.71
C THR A 118 10.52 -16.56 18.14
N LYS A 119 11.30 -17.54 18.64
CA LYS A 119 11.88 -17.46 20.00
C LYS A 119 12.80 -16.25 20.17
N LEU A 120 13.71 -16.02 19.21
CA LEU A 120 14.62 -14.88 19.26
C LEU A 120 13.85 -13.55 19.20
N LEU A 121 12.81 -13.49 18.38
CA LEU A 121 12.00 -12.31 18.20
C LEU A 121 11.21 -11.95 19.46
N THR A 122 10.66 -12.96 20.15
CA THR A 122 10.01 -12.79 21.46
C THR A 122 10.98 -12.18 22.47
N GLU A 123 12.18 -12.74 22.59
CA GLU A 123 13.20 -12.28 23.55
C GLU A 123 13.76 -10.89 23.25
N LEU A 124 13.89 -10.54 21.97
CA LEU A 124 14.30 -9.20 21.55
C LEU A 124 13.24 -8.15 21.85
N ARG A 125 11.96 -8.47 21.59
CA ARG A 125 10.85 -7.56 21.83
C ARG A 125 10.56 -7.36 23.33
N ALA A 126 10.93 -8.33 24.16
CA ALA A 126 10.86 -8.22 25.61
C ALA A 126 11.99 -7.35 26.21
N ASP A 127 13.03 -7.03 25.44
CA ASP A 127 14.17 -6.25 25.93
C ASP A 127 13.81 -4.76 26.06
N PRO A 128 14.03 -4.12 27.22
CA PRO A 128 13.66 -2.72 27.43
C PRO A 128 14.42 -1.73 26.56
N ALA A 129 15.56 -2.13 25.96
CA ALA A 129 16.33 -1.30 25.04
C ALA A 129 15.77 -1.29 23.60
N VAL A 130 14.86 -2.21 23.28
CA VAL A 130 14.29 -2.41 21.95
C VAL A 130 12.93 -1.70 21.86
N GLU A 131 12.69 -1.02 20.74
CA GLU A 131 11.40 -0.41 20.40
C GLU A 131 10.58 -1.38 19.53
N TYR A 132 11.20 -1.91 18.47
CA TYR A 132 10.66 -3.03 17.71
C TYR A 132 11.77 -3.88 17.11
N ALA A 133 11.46 -5.15 16.86
CA ALA A 133 12.31 -6.08 16.12
C ALA A 133 11.45 -6.87 15.14
N GLN A 134 12.01 -7.19 13.98
CA GLN A 134 11.42 -8.07 12.97
C GLN A 134 12.49 -8.69 12.08
N PHE A 135 12.22 -9.87 11.53
CA PHE A 135 13.05 -10.41 10.46
C PHE A 135 12.78 -9.68 9.15
N ASP A 136 13.85 -9.46 8.39
CA ASP A 136 13.77 -8.87 7.06
C ASP A 136 13.29 -9.94 6.06
N ARG A 137 12.09 -9.74 5.52
CA ARG A 137 11.50 -10.64 4.52
C ARG A 137 11.77 -10.09 3.13
N MET A 138 12.29 -10.94 2.26
CA MET A 138 12.45 -10.60 0.85
C MET A 138 11.11 -10.78 0.13
N LEU A 139 10.47 -9.67 -0.22
CA LEU A 139 9.32 -9.69 -1.12
C LEU A 139 9.80 -9.95 -2.55
N GLN A 140 8.97 -10.61 -3.34
CA GLN A 140 9.18 -10.81 -4.78
C GLN A 140 8.21 -9.91 -5.55
N PRO A 141 8.61 -9.38 -6.72
CA PRO A 141 7.68 -8.64 -7.57
C PRO A 141 6.54 -9.56 -8.00
N VAL A 142 5.34 -8.99 -8.07
CA VAL A 142 4.23 -9.65 -8.79
C VAL A 142 4.60 -9.54 -10.26
N LEU A 143 4.93 -10.67 -10.88
CA LEU A 143 5.21 -10.71 -12.30
C LEU A 143 3.88 -10.70 -13.05
N ASP A 144 3.80 -9.87 -14.09
CA ASP A 144 2.64 -9.85 -14.98
C ASP A 144 2.39 -11.23 -15.57
N LEU A 145 1.12 -11.62 -15.65
CA LEU A 145 0.72 -12.85 -16.32
C LEU A 145 0.86 -12.65 -17.83
N VAL A 146 2.04 -12.97 -18.37
CA VAL A 146 2.29 -12.94 -19.80
C VAL A 146 1.52 -14.09 -20.45
N GLY A 147 0.32 -13.85 -20.96
CA GLY A 147 -0.36 -14.80 -21.84
C GLY A 147 -1.80 -15.19 -21.49
N SER A 148 -2.66 -14.25 -21.12
CA SER A 148 -4.07 -14.41 -21.50
C SER A 148 -4.23 -13.81 -22.89
N ALA A 149 -4.43 -14.65 -23.90
CA ALA A 149 -4.77 -14.20 -25.25
C ALA A 149 -5.91 -13.19 -25.12
N ALA A 150 -5.65 -11.93 -25.44
CA ALA A 150 -6.66 -10.90 -25.44
C ALA A 150 -7.80 -11.40 -26.34
N LEU A 151 -8.95 -11.70 -25.73
CA LEU A 151 -10.16 -11.93 -26.52
C LEU A 151 -10.36 -10.67 -27.36
N PRO A 152 -10.67 -10.80 -28.67
CA PRO A 152 -10.91 -9.64 -29.50
C PRO A 152 -12.09 -8.87 -28.91
N VAL A 153 -11.81 -7.77 -28.23
CA VAL A 153 -12.82 -6.79 -27.84
C VAL A 153 -13.12 -6.01 -29.10
N THR A 154 -14.22 -6.35 -29.75
CA THR A 154 -14.77 -5.53 -30.83
C THR A 154 -15.27 -4.24 -30.20
N ALA A 155 -14.47 -3.17 -30.29
CA ALA A 155 -14.88 -1.84 -29.87
C ALA A 155 -16.15 -1.46 -30.63
N ARG A 156 -17.30 -1.43 -29.94
CA ARG A 156 -18.53 -0.89 -30.50
C ARG A 156 -18.41 0.62 -30.41
N ALA A 157 -17.93 1.24 -31.48
CA ALA A 157 -17.84 2.69 -31.60
C ALA A 157 -19.25 3.30 -31.44
N THR A 158 -19.58 3.75 -30.23
CA THR A 158 -20.70 4.66 -30.02
C THR A 158 -20.19 6.06 -30.29
N ALA A 159 -20.95 6.76 -31.14
CA ALA A 159 -20.79 8.12 -31.65
C ALA A 159 -19.80 9.03 -30.91
N GLN A 160 -18.93 9.64 -31.70
CA GLN A 160 -18.00 10.70 -31.36
C GLN A 160 -18.73 11.89 -30.72
N ASP A 161 -18.69 11.98 -29.40
CA ASP A 161 -19.05 13.18 -28.65
C ASP A 161 -17.97 14.25 -28.89
N THR A 162 -18.39 15.47 -29.21
CA THR A 162 -17.50 16.53 -29.70
C THR A 162 -16.63 17.10 -28.58
N ASN A 163 -15.43 16.52 -28.45
CA ASN A 163 -14.18 17.00 -27.85
C ASN A 163 -14.09 17.17 -26.32
N PRO A 164 -13.91 16.08 -25.55
CA PRO A 164 -13.15 16.12 -24.30
C PRO A 164 -11.63 16.25 -24.60
N ALA A 165 -10.79 16.41 -23.57
CA ALA A 165 -9.33 16.37 -23.71
C ALA A 165 -8.86 14.96 -24.14
N VAL A 166 -9.00 14.65 -25.44
CA VAL A 166 -8.53 13.38 -26.02
C VAL A 166 -7.02 13.48 -26.24
N PRO A 167 -6.20 12.54 -25.71
CA PRO A 167 -4.76 12.55 -25.92
C PRO A 167 -4.41 12.48 -27.41
N ASN A 168 -3.38 13.22 -27.82
CA ASN A 168 -2.85 13.22 -29.18
C ASN A 168 -1.88 12.05 -29.45
N ASP A 169 -1.83 11.05 -28.56
CA ASP A 169 -1.08 9.82 -28.75
C ASP A 169 -1.71 8.99 -29.89
N LYS A 170 -0.90 8.66 -30.89
CA LYS A 170 -1.32 7.89 -32.07
C LYS A 170 -1.92 6.52 -31.72
N LEU A 171 -1.49 5.94 -30.59
CA LEU A 171 -1.94 4.63 -30.13
C LEU A 171 -3.17 4.69 -29.22
N TYR A 172 -3.60 5.89 -28.81
CA TYR A 172 -4.69 6.08 -27.86
C TYR A 172 -5.98 5.38 -28.31
N ALA A 173 -6.47 5.75 -29.49
CA ALA A 173 -7.72 5.22 -30.02
C ALA A 173 -7.68 3.71 -30.30
N GLN A 174 -6.51 3.17 -30.65
CA GLN A 174 -6.35 1.78 -31.09
C GLN A 174 -6.09 0.80 -29.95
N TYR A 175 -5.27 1.17 -28.96
CA TYR A 175 -4.77 0.23 -27.95
C TYR A 175 -5.12 0.60 -26.50
N GLN A 176 -5.49 1.85 -26.22
CA GLN A 176 -5.75 2.31 -24.85
C GLN A 176 -7.24 2.23 -24.47
N TRP A 177 -7.88 1.08 -24.78
CA TRP A 177 -9.30 0.84 -24.45
C TRP A 177 -9.59 1.07 -22.96
N HIS A 178 -8.66 0.65 -22.09
CA HIS A 178 -8.77 0.76 -20.64
C HIS A 178 -8.86 2.22 -20.16
N MET A 179 -8.37 3.18 -20.95
CA MET A 179 -8.46 4.61 -20.65
C MET A 179 -9.75 5.24 -21.16
N GLN A 180 -10.23 4.86 -22.36
CA GLN A 180 -11.29 5.60 -23.06
C GLN A 180 -12.68 4.96 -22.99
N ASP A 181 -12.77 3.63 -22.88
CA ASP A 181 -14.03 2.90 -22.98
C ASP A 181 -14.96 3.21 -21.81
N SER A 182 -16.26 3.42 -22.07
CA SER A 182 -17.24 3.79 -21.06
C SER A 182 -17.86 2.63 -20.29
N ALA A 183 -17.76 1.42 -20.81
CA ALA A 183 -18.31 0.21 -20.20
C ALA A 183 -17.24 -0.59 -19.45
N GLY A 184 -16.05 -0.74 -20.04
CA GLY A 184 -14.93 -1.52 -19.47
C GLY A 184 -13.71 -0.71 -19.06
N GLY A 185 -13.62 0.56 -19.46
CA GLY A 185 -12.49 1.44 -19.16
C GLY A 185 -12.74 2.40 -18.00
N ILE A 186 -11.71 3.14 -17.60
CA ILE A 186 -11.77 4.10 -16.49
C ILE A 186 -12.36 5.47 -16.88
N ARG A 187 -12.74 5.66 -18.15
CA ARG A 187 -13.30 6.92 -18.68
C ARG A 187 -12.43 8.16 -18.43
N ALA A 188 -11.13 8.01 -18.59
CA ALA A 188 -10.14 9.04 -18.29
C ALA A 188 -10.40 10.41 -18.96
N PRO A 189 -10.86 10.52 -20.23
CA PRO A 189 -11.15 11.81 -20.86
C PRO A 189 -12.14 12.66 -20.07
N LYS A 190 -13.18 12.04 -19.48
CA LYS A 190 -14.16 12.78 -18.70
C LYS A 190 -13.57 13.25 -17.36
N ALA A 191 -12.69 12.48 -16.76
CA ALA A 191 -12.00 12.85 -15.52
C ALA A 191 -11.02 14.03 -15.74
N TRP A 192 -10.34 14.06 -16.88
CA TRP A 192 -9.38 15.13 -17.20
C TRP A 192 -10.00 16.51 -17.43
N GLU A 193 -11.29 16.58 -17.77
CA GLU A 193 -12.04 17.85 -17.74
C GLU A 193 -12.12 18.46 -16.33
N THR A 194 -12.03 17.62 -15.29
CA THR A 194 -12.10 18.06 -13.89
C THR A 194 -10.70 18.28 -13.30
N SER A 195 -9.76 17.37 -13.57
CA SER A 195 -8.39 17.48 -13.07
C SER A 195 -7.44 16.59 -13.85
N THR A 196 -6.23 17.08 -14.09
CA THR A 196 -5.10 16.33 -14.66
C THR A 196 -4.10 15.87 -13.61
N GLY A 197 -4.38 16.12 -12.31
CA GLY A 197 -3.45 15.82 -11.23
C GLY A 197 -2.30 16.82 -11.09
N SER A 198 -2.39 18.00 -11.72
CA SER A 198 -1.37 19.05 -11.55
C SER A 198 -1.16 19.39 -10.07
N GLY A 199 0.10 19.39 -9.63
CA GLY A 199 0.48 19.61 -8.23
C GLY A 199 0.45 18.36 -7.34
N VAL A 200 0.03 17.20 -7.86
CA VAL A 200 0.05 15.91 -7.15
C VAL A 200 1.40 15.22 -7.36
N VAL A 201 1.98 14.70 -6.29
CA VAL A 201 3.19 13.85 -6.33
C VAL A 201 2.79 12.39 -6.13
N VAL A 202 3.19 11.52 -7.06
CA VAL A 202 2.94 10.07 -7.01
C VAL A 202 4.25 9.35 -6.74
N ALA A 203 4.32 8.61 -5.63
CA ALA A 203 5.47 7.76 -5.30
C ALA A 203 5.30 6.38 -5.93
N VAL A 204 6.12 6.05 -6.92
CA VAL A 204 6.18 4.72 -7.55
C VAL A 204 7.33 3.93 -6.92
N ILE A 205 6.98 2.95 -6.09
CA ILE A 205 7.94 2.07 -5.41
C ILE A 205 7.99 0.75 -6.19
N ASP A 206 8.77 0.76 -7.27
CA ASP A 206 8.94 -0.39 -8.16
C ASP A 206 10.44 -0.63 -8.43
N THR A 207 10.74 -1.43 -9.44
CA THR A 207 12.07 -1.70 -10.01
C THR A 207 12.78 -0.46 -10.56
N GLY A 208 12.06 0.65 -10.71
CA GLY A 208 12.56 1.92 -11.21
C GLY A 208 12.19 2.16 -12.67
N ILE A 209 12.54 3.34 -13.18
CA ILE A 209 12.40 3.72 -14.59
C ILE A 209 13.82 3.98 -15.11
N LEU A 210 14.14 3.47 -16.29
CA LEU A 210 15.42 3.72 -16.98
C LEU A 210 15.31 4.95 -17.90
#